data_AF-A0A2Z5N1X5-F1
#
_entry.id   AF-A0A2Z5N1X5-F1
#
_cell.length_a   1.000
_cell.length_b   1.000
_cell.length_c   1.000
_cell.angle_alpha   90.00
_cell.angle_beta   90.00
_cell.angle_gamma   90.00
#
_symmetry.space_group_name_H-M   'P 1'
#
loop_
_entity.id
_entity.type
_entity.pdbx_description
1 polymer ?
#
loop_
_entity_poly.entity_id
_entity_poly.type
_entity_poly.pdbx_seq_one_letter_code
_entity_poly.pdbx_strand_id
1 'polypeptide(L)'
;MGLLGKLFGKKSRDVAASPAPSPSANDAAEAGEQVEQDGPDIAPELAVALAEFQAGRHEAAIVAAAPYAEQLADAARLCALGYSEMHRYPEAFPYWLKLFDKEPSAHNAVQLATTSVMCGEVERGEAWMQKAALVNQDTREQSDVAACVNFISALTQSGHLREALPHLAWMRDVYGQVRITDSTFLYMRGIPFFPTFLEKSLEVLKAAQPADAIALWYGELKGKLDEEGEAQLAAWVGQLPEQPAA
;
A
#
# COMPACT_ATOMS: atom_id res chain seq x y z
N MET A 1 9.03 10.12 -10.92
CA MET A 1 7.90 10.32 -9.99
C MET A 1 8.25 9.68 -8.65
N GLY A 2 8.80 10.46 -7.71
CA GLY A 2 9.21 9.95 -6.39
C GLY A 2 8.00 9.57 -5.52
N LEU A 3 8.19 8.66 -4.55
CA LEU A 3 7.16 8.24 -3.59
C LEU A 3 6.44 9.44 -2.93
N LEU A 4 7.16 10.54 -2.71
CA LEU A 4 6.64 11.77 -2.12
C LEU A 4 5.55 12.43 -2.99
N GLY A 5 5.69 12.42 -4.33
CA GLY A 5 4.69 12.99 -5.22
C GLY A 5 3.37 12.19 -5.30
N LYS A 6 3.37 10.94 -4.80
CA LYS A 6 2.16 10.14 -4.61
C LYS A 6 1.52 10.36 -3.25
N LEU A 7 2.31 10.78 -2.25
CA LEU A 7 1.84 11.01 -0.89
C LEU A 7 1.22 12.41 -0.72
N PHE A 8 1.75 13.42 -1.41
CA PHE A 8 1.23 14.78 -1.39
C PHE A 8 0.45 15.02 -2.69
N GLY A 9 -0.88 14.92 -2.62
CA GLY A 9 -1.76 14.87 -3.78
C GLY A 9 -1.59 16.07 -4.71
N LYS A 10 -1.45 15.80 -6.01
CA LYS A 10 -1.47 16.85 -7.04
C LYS A 10 -2.92 17.27 -7.25
N LYS A 11 -3.30 18.50 -6.88
CA LYS A 11 -4.60 19.07 -7.30
C LYS A 11 -4.65 19.10 -8.82
N SER A 12 -5.59 18.36 -9.42
CA SER A 12 -5.91 18.47 -10.84
C SER A 12 -6.27 19.92 -11.15
N ARG A 13 -5.42 20.59 -11.92
CA ARG A 13 -5.65 21.95 -12.41
C ARG A 13 -6.60 21.84 -13.60
N ASP A 14 -7.90 21.74 -13.34
CA ASP A 14 -8.92 22.04 -14.33
C ASP A 14 -8.88 23.56 -14.60
N VAL A 15 -8.14 23.96 -15.62
CA VAL A 15 -8.32 25.25 -16.27
C VAL A 15 -8.76 24.94 -17.68
N ALA A 16 -10.05 25.18 -17.92
CA ALA A 16 -10.70 25.14 -19.21
C ALA A 16 -9.83 25.83 -20.27
N ALA A 17 -9.39 25.05 -21.25
CA ALA A 17 -8.83 25.58 -22.48
C ALA A 17 -9.95 26.27 -23.26
N SER A 18 -9.84 27.59 -23.42
CA SER A 18 -10.48 28.32 -24.50
C SER A 18 -9.44 29.23 -25.17
N PRO A 19 -9.48 29.39 -26.50
CA PRO A 19 -8.29 29.62 -27.32
C PRO A 19 -7.87 31.09 -27.36
N ALA A 20 -6.56 31.33 -27.41
CA ALA A 20 -5.98 32.63 -27.67
C ALA A 20 -6.02 32.96 -29.19
N PRO A 21 -6.13 34.25 -29.57
CA PRO A 21 -5.74 34.70 -30.90
C PRO A 21 -4.26 35.17 -30.89
N SER A 22 -3.52 34.84 -31.95
CA SER A 22 -2.20 35.41 -32.24
C SER A 22 -2.31 36.91 -32.62
N PRO A 23 -1.28 37.75 -32.39
CA PRO A 23 -0.22 37.91 -33.40
C PRO A 23 1.21 38.29 -32.92
N SER A 24 2.18 37.91 -33.76
CA SER A 24 3.44 38.56 -34.19
C SER A 24 4.52 39.13 -33.24
N ALA A 25 5.70 38.48 -33.31
CA ALA A 25 7.09 38.96 -33.53
C ALA A 25 7.73 40.16 -32.77
N ASN A 26 8.92 39.84 -32.22
CA ASN A 26 10.03 40.65 -31.72
C ASN A 26 9.86 41.45 -30.42
N ASP A 27 10.44 40.94 -29.33
CA ASP A 27 11.64 41.54 -28.74
C ASP A 27 12.30 40.59 -27.72
N ALA A 28 13.63 40.50 -27.81
CA ALA A 28 14.46 39.78 -26.86
C ALA A 28 14.64 40.62 -25.60
N ALA A 29 14.18 40.08 -24.46
CA ALA A 29 14.61 40.53 -23.14
C ALA A 29 14.60 39.34 -22.18
N GLU A 30 15.74 39.17 -21.53
CA GLU A 30 16.09 38.18 -20.54
C GLU A 30 14.96 37.90 -19.54
N ALA A 31 14.32 36.74 -19.68
CA ALA A 31 13.58 36.12 -18.59
C ALA A 31 14.49 34.99 -18.07
N GLY A 32 15.16 35.26 -16.95
CA GLY A 32 15.86 34.22 -16.21
C GLY A 32 14.88 33.08 -15.98
N GLU A 33 15.24 31.89 -16.47
CA GLU A 33 14.58 30.65 -16.13
C GLU A 33 14.70 30.50 -14.61
N GLN A 34 13.69 30.99 -13.90
CA GLN A 34 13.35 30.44 -12.60
C GLN A 34 13.00 29.00 -12.91
N VAL A 35 13.99 28.12 -12.69
CA VAL A 35 13.77 26.70 -12.48
C VAL A 35 12.68 26.63 -11.43
N GLU A 36 11.43 26.41 -11.86
CA GLU A 36 10.35 26.03 -10.97
C GLU A 36 10.89 24.80 -10.24
N GLN A 37 11.28 24.99 -8.98
CA GLN A 37 11.64 23.90 -8.11
C GLN A 37 10.36 23.07 -8.00
N ASP A 38 10.38 21.94 -8.71
CA ASP A 38 9.35 20.90 -8.77
C ASP A 38 9.29 20.18 -7.40
N GLY A 39 9.11 20.97 -6.35
CA GLY A 39 8.90 20.56 -4.98
C GLY A 39 7.44 20.17 -4.77
N PRO A 40 7.16 19.32 -3.78
CA PRO A 40 5.78 18.96 -3.45
C PRO A 40 4.97 20.20 -3.09
N ASP A 41 3.75 20.29 -3.62
CA ASP A 41 2.76 21.34 -3.34
C ASP A 41 2.24 21.17 -1.90
N ILE A 42 3.06 21.57 -0.93
CA ILE A 42 2.75 21.55 0.50
C ILE A 42 2.64 22.97 1.03
N ALA A 43 1.76 23.19 2.00
CA ALA A 43 1.62 24.47 2.68
C ALA A 43 2.99 24.97 3.19
N PRO A 44 3.37 26.24 2.97
CA PRO A 44 4.67 26.78 3.38
C PRO A 44 4.99 26.58 4.87
N GLU A 45 3.96 26.57 5.71
CA GLU A 45 4.05 26.31 7.15
C GLU A 45 4.64 24.91 7.47
N LEU A 46 4.54 23.96 6.53
CA LEU A 46 5.02 22.59 6.68
C LEU A 46 6.37 22.34 6.01
N ALA A 47 7.01 23.36 5.42
CA ALA A 47 8.30 23.21 4.75
C ALA A 47 9.38 22.64 5.69
N VAL A 48 9.42 23.12 6.94
CA VAL A 48 10.33 22.60 7.98
C VAL A 48 10.01 21.14 8.30
N ALA A 49 8.74 20.83 8.56
CA ALA A 49 8.34 19.47 8.90
C ALA A 49 8.67 18.47 7.79
N LEU A 50 8.44 18.85 6.53
CA LEU A 50 8.78 18.04 5.37
C LEU A 50 10.30 17.83 5.25
N ALA A 51 11.11 18.88 5.43
CA ALA A 51 12.57 18.77 5.37
C ALA A 51 13.11 17.86 6.47
N GLU A 52 12.58 17.96 7.69
CA GLU A 52 12.92 17.07 8.80
C GLU A 52 12.53 15.62 8.51
N PHE A 53 11.34 15.39 7.94
CA PHE A 53 10.87 14.06 7.58
C PHE A 53 11.76 13.42 6.51
N GLN A 54 12.10 14.16 5.45
CA GLN A 54 12.99 13.71 4.37
C GLN A 54 14.41 13.42 4.87
N ALA A 55 14.85 14.09 5.93
CA ALA A 55 16.12 13.82 6.58
C ALA A 55 16.08 12.63 7.58
N GLY A 56 14.95 11.92 7.69
CA GLY A 56 14.76 10.82 8.64
C GLY A 56 14.62 11.27 10.10
N ARG A 57 14.47 12.58 10.35
CA ARG A 57 14.31 13.14 11.70
C ARG A 57 12.83 13.16 12.07
N HIS A 58 12.24 11.98 12.20
CA HIS A 58 10.79 11.81 12.33
C HIS A 58 10.19 12.51 13.56
N GLU A 59 10.86 12.50 14.72
CA GLU A 59 10.40 13.25 15.89
C GLU A 59 10.33 14.76 15.64
N ALA A 60 11.37 15.33 15.02
CA ALA A 60 11.41 16.75 14.70
C ALA A 60 10.33 17.13 13.66
N ALA A 61 10.11 16.26 12.67
CA ALA A 61 9.04 16.41 11.69
C ALA A 61 7.65 16.45 12.35
N ILE A 62 7.38 15.54 13.30
CA ILE A 62 6.13 15.50 14.05
C ILE A 62 5.96 16.78 14.87
N VAL A 63 6.99 17.21 15.61
CA VAL A 63 6.93 18.43 16.42
C VAL A 63 6.60 19.65 15.56
N ALA A 64 7.19 19.74 14.37
CA ALA A 64 6.94 20.83 13.43
C ALA A 64 5.54 20.76 12.77
N ALA A 65 5.02 19.56 12.47
CA ALA A 65 3.73 19.38 11.81
C ALA A 65 2.52 19.39 12.77
N ALA A 66 2.65 18.84 13.96
CA ALA A 66 1.54 18.59 14.88
C ALA A 66 0.65 19.81 15.18
N PRO A 67 1.19 21.04 15.35
CA PRO A 67 0.37 22.24 15.58
C PRO A 67 -0.64 22.52 14.46
N TYR A 68 -0.35 22.08 13.24
CA TYR A 68 -1.17 22.31 12.06
C TYR A 68 -2.07 21.13 11.70
N ALA A 69 -1.93 19.99 12.38
CA ALA A 69 -2.60 18.74 12.01
C ALA A 69 -4.13 18.83 12.02
N GLU A 70 -4.72 19.68 12.88
CA GLU A 70 -6.16 19.93 12.90
C GLU A 70 -6.68 20.64 11.64
N GLN A 71 -5.83 21.41 10.97
CA GLN A 71 -6.22 22.30 9.87
C GLN A 71 -5.79 21.71 8.53
N LEU A 72 -4.54 21.24 8.45
CA LEU A 72 -3.89 20.81 7.22
C LEU A 72 -3.80 19.28 7.14
N ALA A 73 -4.29 18.70 6.05
CA ALA A 73 -4.20 17.26 5.81
C ALA A 73 -2.73 16.78 5.75
N ASP A 74 -1.86 17.53 5.09
CA ASP A 74 -0.43 17.20 4.98
C ASP A 74 0.29 17.21 6.33
N ALA A 75 -0.17 18.02 7.29
CA ALA A 75 0.36 17.99 8.64
C ALA A 75 -0.03 16.70 9.37
N ALA A 76 -1.29 16.28 9.26
CA ALA A 76 -1.74 15.00 9.78
C ALA A 76 -1.01 13.82 9.12
N ARG A 77 -0.83 13.87 7.79
CA ARG A 77 -0.05 12.89 7.01
C ARG A 77 1.39 12.77 7.48
N LEU A 78 2.11 13.89 7.64
CA LEU A 78 3.48 13.89 8.15
C LEU A 78 3.58 13.31 9.56
N CYS A 79 2.62 13.64 10.43
CA CYS A 79 2.57 13.05 11.78
C CYS A 79 2.32 11.55 11.74
N ALA A 80 1.32 11.10 10.97
CA ALA A 80 0.94 9.70 10.84
C ALA A 80 2.10 8.85 10.30
N LEU A 81 2.75 9.32 9.23
CA LEU A 81 3.94 8.69 8.66
C LEU A 81 5.10 8.69 9.66
N GLY A 82 5.40 9.82 10.29
CA GLY A 82 6.50 9.93 11.26
C GLY A 82 6.36 8.95 12.42
N TYR A 83 5.16 8.83 13.01
CA TYR A 83 4.92 7.85 14.05
C TYR A 83 5.00 6.41 13.54
N SER A 84 4.52 6.14 12.31
CA SER A 84 4.58 4.82 11.70
C SER A 84 6.00 4.34 11.41
N GLU A 85 6.88 5.22 10.91
CA GLU A 85 8.31 4.94 10.68
C GLU A 85 9.06 4.61 11.99
N MET A 86 8.59 5.15 13.11
CA MET A 86 9.13 4.85 14.44
C MET A 86 8.43 3.66 15.12
N HIS A 87 7.55 2.94 14.42
CA HIS A 87 6.74 1.84 14.96
C HIS A 87 5.83 2.25 16.15
N ARG A 88 5.47 3.52 16.23
CA ARG A 88 4.60 4.11 17.27
C ARG A 88 3.15 4.17 16.78
N TYR A 89 2.60 2.99 16.47
CA TYR A 89 1.30 2.86 15.80
C TYR A 89 0.10 3.40 16.60
N PRO A 90 0.03 3.25 17.94
CA PRO A 90 -1.03 3.86 18.73
C PRO A 90 -1.08 5.39 18.58
N GLU A 91 0.08 6.04 18.48
CA GLU A 91 0.17 7.48 18.23
C GLU A 91 -0.07 7.85 16.77
N ALA A 92 0.29 7.00 15.81
CA ALA A 92 0.03 7.21 14.38
C ALA A 92 -1.47 7.18 14.05
N PHE A 93 -2.21 6.25 14.65
CA PHE A 93 -3.61 5.98 14.34
C PHE A 93 -4.53 7.22 14.35
N PRO A 94 -4.55 8.10 15.39
CA PRO A 94 -5.40 9.28 15.39
C PRO A 94 -5.08 10.27 14.26
N TYR A 95 -3.83 10.33 13.78
CA TYR A 95 -3.46 11.16 12.65
C TYR A 95 -3.89 10.56 11.31
N TRP A 96 -3.80 9.24 11.15
CA TRP A 96 -4.38 8.55 10.00
C TRP A 96 -5.90 8.73 9.93
N LEU A 97 -6.58 8.69 11.07
CA LEU A 97 -8.04 8.89 11.13
C LEU A 97 -8.40 10.31 10.72
N LYS A 98 -7.71 11.30 11.29
CA LYS A 98 -7.89 12.71 10.92
C LYS A 98 -7.58 12.98 9.45
N LEU A 99 -6.57 12.30 8.89
CA LEU A 99 -6.26 12.41 7.47
C LEU A 99 -7.40 11.85 6.62
N PHE A 100 -7.96 10.69 6.98
CA PHE A 100 -9.11 10.12 6.27
C PHE A 100 -10.35 11.02 6.34
N ASP A 101 -10.60 11.67 7.47
CA ASP A 101 -11.74 12.62 7.60
C ASP A 101 -11.61 13.83 6.66
N LYS A 102 -10.38 14.27 6.37
CA LYS A 102 -10.10 15.37 5.44
C LYS A 102 -10.04 14.91 3.99
N GLU A 103 -9.48 13.73 3.76
CA GLU A 103 -9.23 13.14 2.45
C GLU A 103 -9.70 11.67 2.45
N PRO A 104 -11.01 11.43 2.30
CA PRO A 104 -11.57 10.08 2.33
C PRO A 104 -11.19 9.32 1.06
N SER A 105 -10.17 8.48 1.18
CA SER A 105 -9.57 7.76 0.06
C SER A 105 -9.40 6.28 0.42
N ALA A 106 -9.45 5.41 -0.60
CA ALA A 106 -9.21 3.98 -0.41
C ALA A 106 -7.79 3.74 0.12
N HIS A 107 -6.81 4.53 -0.34
CA HIS A 107 -5.45 4.49 0.19
C HIS A 107 -5.40 4.80 1.70
N ASN A 108 -6.03 5.88 2.16
CA ASN A 108 -6.01 6.27 3.56
C ASN A 108 -6.78 5.26 4.44
N ALA A 109 -7.85 4.65 3.92
CA ALA A 109 -8.54 3.55 4.58
C ALA A 109 -7.65 2.31 4.74
N VAL A 110 -6.83 1.95 3.75
CA VAL A 110 -5.84 0.87 3.87
C VAL A 110 -4.79 1.20 4.95
N GLN A 111 -4.32 2.45 5.04
CA GLN A 111 -3.39 2.86 6.10
C GLN A 111 -4.00 2.72 7.50
N LEU A 112 -5.30 3.04 7.64
CA LEU A 112 -6.04 2.80 8.88
C LEU A 112 -6.21 1.32 9.20
N ALA A 113 -6.42 0.48 8.17
CA ALA A 113 -6.50 -0.96 8.33
C ALA A 113 -5.19 -1.56 8.85
N THR A 114 -4.08 -1.28 8.16
CA THR A 114 -2.75 -1.79 8.55
C THR A 114 -2.32 -1.23 9.90
N THR A 115 -2.49 0.07 10.16
CA THR A 115 -2.17 0.67 11.46
C THR A 115 -3.02 0.06 12.59
N SER A 116 -4.30 -0.26 12.34
CA SER A 116 -5.14 -0.93 13.34
C SER A 116 -4.56 -2.29 13.74
N VAL A 117 -4.18 -3.10 12.75
CA VAL A 117 -3.55 -4.40 12.98
C VAL A 117 -2.22 -4.25 13.72
N MET A 118 -1.40 -3.25 13.35
CA MET A 118 -0.15 -2.97 14.06
C MET A 118 -0.35 -2.50 15.51
N CYS A 119 -1.55 -1.99 15.85
CA CYS A 119 -1.96 -1.73 17.23
C CYS A 119 -2.53 -2.98 17.95
N GLY A 120 -2.58 -4.15 17.31
CA GLY A 120 -3.19 -5.37 17.84
C GLY A 120 -4.71 -5.44 17.66
N GLU A 121 -5.31 -4.51 16.93
CA GLU A 121 -6.76 -4.36 16.77
C GLU A 121 -7.22 -4.95 15.42
N VAL A 122 -7.18 -6.28 15.30
CA VAL A 122 -7.44 -6.98 14.02
C VAL A 122 -8.85 -6.71 13.49
N GLU A 123 -9.88 -6.79 14.33
CA GLU A 123 -11.27 -6.57 13.91
C GLU A 123 -11.48 -5.14 13.36
N ARG A 124 -10.81 -4.15 13.96
CA ARG A 124 -10.82 -2.77 13.46
C ARG A 124 -10.09 -2.68 12.11
N GLY A 125 -9.00 -3.43 11.95
CA GLY A 125 -8.29 -3.57 10.68
C GLY A 125 -9.19 -4.07 9.55
N GLU A 126 -9.92 -5.15 9.80
CA GLU A 126 -10.87 -5.74 8.84
C GLU A 126 -11.99 -4.78 8.46
N ALA A 127 -12.56 -4.06 9.44
CA ALA A 127 -13.58 -3.06 9.18
C ALA A 127 -13.05 -1.94 8.25
N TRP A 128 -11.79 -1.53 8.42
CA TRP A 128 -11.16 -0.56 7.53
C TRP A 128 -10.83 -1.13 6.16
N MET A 129 -10.47 -2.42 6.03
CA MET A 129 -10.33 -3.08 4.72
C MET A 129 -11.65 -3.09 3.95
N GLN A 130 -12.77 -3.39 4.62
CA GLN A 130 -14.09 -3.32 4.01
C GLN A 130 -14.44 -1.88 3.60
N LYS A 131 -14.12 -0.90 4.46
CA LYS A 131 -14.31 0.52 4.13
C LYS A 131 -13.45 0.95 2.93
N ALA A 132 -12.20 0.48 2.85
CA ALA A 132 -11.32 0.75 1.73
C ALA A 132 -11.90 0.21 0.42
N ALA A 133 -12.38 -1.05 0.42
CA ALA A 133 -13.02 -1.65 -0.74
C ALA A 133 -14.26 -0.86 -1.19
N LEU A 134 -15.09 -0.41 -0.25
CA LEU A 134 -16.26 0.43 -0.55
C LEU A 134 -15.88 1.75 -1.20
N VAL A 135 -14.88 2.46 -0.67
CA VAL A 135 -14.40 3.73 -1.27
C VAL A 135 -13.77 3.47 -2.65
N ASN A 136 -13.05 2.36 -2.82
CA ASN A 136 -12.35 2.04 -4.05
C ASN A 136 -13.28 1.65 -5.21
N GLN A 137 -14.51 1.19 -4.93
CA GLN A 137 -15.51 0.92 -5.96
C GLN A 137 -15.79 2.15 -6.83
N ASP A 138 -15.78 3.33 -6.22
CA ASP A 138 -16.05 4.61 -6.87
C ASP A 138 -14.77 5.26 -7.42
N THR A 139 -13.69 5.29 -6.63
CA THR A 139 -12.47 6.03 -7.01
C THR A 139 -11.53 5.25 -7.91
N ARG A 140 -11.49 3.91 -7.77
CA ARG A 140 -10.56 3.00 -8.46
C ARG A 140 -9.09 3.43 -8.38
N GLU A 141 -8.74 4.13 -7.31
CA GLU A 141 -7.40 4.71 -7.13
C GLU A 141 -6.40 3.71 -6.54
N GLN A 142 -6.90 2.64 -5.90
CA GLN A 142 -6.10 1.63 -5.22
C GLN A 142 -6.20 0.28 -5.92
N SER A 143 -5.10 -0.47 -5.95
CA SER A 143 -5.14 -1.88 -6.36
C SER A 143 -5.60 -2.73 -5.18
N ASP A 144 -6.65 -3.52 -5.37
CA ASP A 144 -7.14 -4.46 -4.35
C ASP A 144 -6.06 -5.48 -3.97
N VAL A 145 -5.25 -5.89 -4.95
CA VAL A 145 -4.10 -6.79 -4.71
C VAL A 145 -3.05 -6.11 -3.83
N ALA A 146 -2.69 -4.87 -4.13
CA ALA A 146 -1.71 -4.15 -3.32
C ALA A 146 -2.22 -3.89 -1.89
N ALA A 147 -3.50 -3.56 -1.74
CA ALA A 147 -4.15 -3.41 -0.45
C ALA A 147 -4.11 -4.71 0.37
N CYS A 148 -4.48 -5.84 -0.24
CA CYS A 148 -4.46 -7.14 0.40
C CYS A 148 -3.05 -7.58 0.81
N VAL A 149 -2.04 -7.38 -0.06
CA VAL A 149 -0.64 -7.68 0.26
C VAL A 149 -0.12 -6.84 1.43
N ASN A 150 -0.45 -5.55 1.47
CA ASN A 150 -0.08 -4.68 2.60
C ASN A 150 -0.75 -5.15 3.90
N PHE A 151 -2.01 -5.57 3.84
CA PHE A 151 -2.74 -6.06 5.00
C PHE A 151 -2.21 -7.40 5.52
N ILE A 152 -1.93 -8.36 4.63
CA ILE A 152 -1.24 -9.62 4.99
C ILE A 152 0.12 -9.31 5.65
N SER A 153 0.87 -8.37 5.08
CA SER A 153 2.17 -7.96 5.64
C SER A 153 2.02 -7.39 7.06
N ALA A 154 1.03 -6.54 7.30
CA ALA A 154 0.75 -6.00 8.63
C ALA A 154 0.35 -7.11 9.62
N LEU A 155 -0.54 -8.03 9.24
CA LEU A 155 -0.97 -9.16 10.07
C LEU A 155 0.21 -10.06 10.44
N THR A 156 1.04 -10.42 9.46
CA THR A 156 2.22 -11.26 9.69
C THR A 156 3.25 -10.57 10.58
N GLN A 157 3.55 -9.29 10.35
CA GLN A 157 4.52 -8.53 11.16
C GLN A 157 4.07 -8.35 12.62
N SER A 158 2.77 -8.24 12.85
CA SER A 158 2.17 -8.13 14.19
C SER A 158 1.92 -9.47 14.87
N GLY A 159 2.22 -10.60 14.20
CA GLY A 159 2.07 -11.95 14.76
C GLY A 159 0.67 -12.56 14.61
N HIS A 160 -0.25 -11.89 13.90
CA HIS A 160 -1.61 -12.35 13.59
C HIS A 160 -1.64 -13.30 12.39
N LEU A 161 -0.83 -14.36 12.45
CA LEU A 161 -0.64 -15.29 11.34
C LEU A 161 -1.92 -16.05 10.97
N ARG A 162 -2.78 -16.38 11.94
CA ARG A 162 -4.02 -17.13 11.67
C ARG A 162 -5.02 -16.27 10.92
N GLU A 163 -5.11 -15.01 11.30
CA GLU A 163 -5.99 -14.01 10.74
C GLU A 163 -5.55 -13.61 9.32
N ALA A 164 -4.30 -13.85 8.94
CA ALA A 164 -3.82 -13.67 7.57
C ALA A 164 -4.34 -14.74 6.58
N LEU A 165 -4.78 -15.90 7.05
CA LEU A 165 -5.15 -17.04 6.19
C LEU A 165 -6.27 -16.72 5.18
N PRO A 166 -7.39 -16.05 5.54
CA PRO A 166 -8.45 -15.73 4.58
C PRO A 166 -7.97 -14.81 3.45
N HIS A 167 -7.13 -13.82 3.77
CA HIS A 167 -6.55 -12.90 2.80
C HIS A 167 -5.56 -13.60 1.87
N LEU A 168 -4.79 -14.53 2.43
CA LEU A 168 -3.89 -15.37 1.65
C LEU A 168 -4.64 -16.31 0.71
N ALA A 169 -5.77 -16.88 1.14
CA ALA A 169 -6.64 -17.68 0.28
C ALA A 169 -7.23 -16.85 -0.86
N TRP A 170 -7.64 -15.61 -0.59
CA TRP A 170 -8.05 -14.69 -1.64
C TRP A 170 -6.92 -14.42 -2.64
N MET A 171 -5.69 -14.16 -2.16
CA MET A 171 -4.51 -13.98 -3.03
C MET A 171 -4.19 -15.21 -3.87
N ARG A 172 -4.31 -16.42 -3.31
CA ARG A 172 -4.20 -17.68 -4.05
C ARG A 172 -5.21 -17.70 -5.20
N ASP A 173 -6.46 -17.37 -4.94
CA ASP A 173 -7.52 -17.42 -5.94
C ASP A 173 -7.30 -16.39 -7.06
N VAL A 174 -6.67 -15.25 -6.77
CA VAL A 174 -6.22 -14.28 -7.80
C VAL A 174 -5.29 -14.95 -8.80
N TYR A 175 -4.29 -15.74 -8.37
CA TYR A 175 -3.42 -16.47 -9.30
C TYR A 175 -4.20 -17.43 -10.21
N GLY A 176 -5.15 -18.18 -9.63
CA GLY A 176 -6.00 -19.10 -10.39
C GLY A 176 -6.96 -18.41 -11.37
N GLN A 177 -7.31 -17.14 -11.12
CA GLN A 177 -8.13 -16.34 -12.02
C GLN A 177 -7.32 -15.73 -13.16
N VAL A 178 -6.13 -15.20 -12.88
CA VAL A 178 -5.29 -14.58 -13.92
C VAL A 178 -4.60 -15.61 -14.81
N ARG A 179 -4.35 -16.82 -14.29
CA ARG A 179 -3.76 -17.99 -14.98
C ARG A 179 -2.38 -17.77 -15.61
N ILE A 180 -1.75 -16.62 -15.38
CA ILE A 180 -0.45 -16.25 -15.93
C ILE A 180 0.46 -15.91 -14.77
N THR A 181 1.53 -16.69 -14.61
CA THR A 181 2.53 -16.54 -13.55
C THR A 181 3.85 -15.92 -14.02
N ASP A 182 3.94 -15.55 -15.31
CA ASP A 182 5.05 -14.77 -15.87
C ASP A 182 5.35 -13.53 -15.02
N SER A 183 6.63 -13.34 -14.68
CA SER A 183 7.07 -12.28 -13.78
C SER A 183 6.79 -10.88 -14.33
N THR A 184 6.89 -10.69 -15.65
CA THR A 184 6.60 -9.38 -16.27
C THR A 184 5.11 -9.05 -16.14
N PHE A 185 4.24 -10.01 -16.45
CA PHE A 185 2.80 -9.89 -16.32
C PHE A 185 2.37 -9.59 -14.87
N LEU A 186 2.92 -10.33 -13.91
CA LEU A 186 2.61 -10.14 -12.48
C LEU A 186 3.05 -8.76 -12.00
N TYR A 187 4.28 -8.35 -12.34
CA TYR A 187 4.80 -7.02 -12.01
C TYR A 187 3.91 -5.91 -12.56
N MET A 188 3.51 -5.99 -13.83
CA MET A 188 2.65 -4.99 -14.47
C MET A 188 1.27 -4.85 -13.81
N ARG A 189 0.78 -5.92 -13.15
CA ARG A 189 -0.50 -5.91 -12.41
C ARG A 189 -0.35 -5.67 -10.91
N GLY A 190 0.88 -5.50 -10.42
CA GLY A 190 1.14 -5.38 -8.99
C GLY A 190 0.80 -6.64 -8.20
N ILE A 191 0.80 -7.80 -8.84
CA ILE A 191 0.64 -9.10 -8.17
C ILE A 191 2.04 -9.57 -7.75
N PRO A 192 2.23 -10.08 -6.52
CA PRO A 192 3.52 -10.63 -6.11
C PRO A 192 4.01 -11.72 -7.05
N PHE A 193 5.32 -11.94 -7.13
CA PHE A 193 5.84 -13.06 -7.90
C PHE A 193 5.40 -14.38 -7.30
N PHE A 194 5.02 -15.33 -8.15
CA PHE A 194 4.45 -16.59 -7.71
C PHE A 194 5.38 -17.38 -6.76
N PRO A 195 6.71 -17.48 -7.00
CA PRO A 195 7.63 -18.09 -6.05
C PRO A 195 7.65 -17.40 -4.68
N THR A 196 7.64 -16.06 -4.66
CA THR A 196 7.60 -15.28 -3.42
C THR A 196 6.30 -15.51 -2.66
N PHE A 197 5.17 -15.60 -3.36
CA PHE A 197 3.89 -15.96 -2.75
C PHE A 197 3.94 -17.36 -2.11
N LEU A 198 4.47 -18.37 -2.82
CA LEU A 198 4.62 -19.72 -2.28
C LEU A 198 5.50 -19.73 -1.02
N GLU A 199 6.63 -19.02 -1.06
CA GLU A 199 7.54 -18.91 0.08
C GLU A 199 6.89 -18.25 1.30
N LYS A 200 6.32 -17.05 1.12
CA LYS A 200 5.77 -16.25 2.22
C LYS A 200 4.46 -16.82 2.76
N SER A 201 3.69 -17.53 1.94
CA SER A 201 2.46 -18.21 2.38
C SER A 201 2.74 -19.32 3.39
N LEU A 202 3.89 -20.01 3.29
CA LEU A 202 4.13 -21.21 4.09
C LEU A 202 4.15 -20.95 5.60
N GLU A 203 4.70 -19.83 6.06
CA GLU A 203 4.73 -19.48 7.49
C GLU A 203 3.32 -19.26 8.05
N VAL A 204 2.47 -18.58 7.29
CA VAL A 204 1.05 -18.39 7.61
C VAL A 204 0.32 -19.73 7.68
N LEU A 205 0.52 -20.59 6.67
CA LEU A 205 -0.14 -21.89 6.61
C LEU A 205 0.29 -22.80 7.77
N LYS A 206 1.58 -22.82 8.13
CA LYS A 206 2.08 -23.59 9.29
C LYS A 206 1.46 -23.15 10.62
N ALA A 207 1.13 -21.86 10.77
CA ALA A 207 0.53 -21.33 12.00
C ALA A 207 -1.01 -21.51 12.04
N ALA A 208 -1.65 -21.50 10.87
CA ALA A 208 -3.10 -21.46 10.74
C ALA A 208 -3.77 -22.82 10.55
N GLN A 209 -3.06 -23.82 10.05
CA GLN A 209 -3.63 -25.13 9.75
C GLN A 209 -2.67 -26.28 10.05
N PRO A 210 -3.19 -27.51 10.21
CA PRO A 210 -2.38 -28.71 10.38
C PRO A 210 -1.45 -28.95 9.18
N ALA A 211 -0.32 -29.61 9.41
CA ALA A 211 0.70 -29.85 8.39
C ALA A 211 0.16 -30.64 7.18
N ASP A 212 -0.81 -31.53 7.41
CA ASP A 212 -1.39 -32.36 6.36
C ASP A 212 -2.33 -31.60 5.41
N ALA A 213 -2.90 -30.49 5.87
CA ALA A 213 -3.72 -29.59 5.07
C ALA A 213 -2.91 -28.67 4.15
N ILE A 214 -1.61 -28.47 4.40
CA ILE A 214 -0.79 -27.48 3.66
C ILE A 214 -0.64 -27.86 2.19
N ALA A 215 -0.30 -29.11 1.89
CA ALA A 215 -0.17 -29.58 0.51
C ALA A 215 -1.51 -29.51 -0.24
N LEU A 216 -2.62 -29.81 0.44
CA LEU A 216 -3.97 -29.71 -0.12
C LEU A 216 -4.34 -28.27 -0.45
N TRP A 217 -4.00 -27.32 0.43
CA TRP A 217 -4.26 -25.89 0.22
C TRP A 217 -3.56 -25.33 -1.02
N TYR A 218 -2.28 -25.69 -1.23
CA TYR A 218 -1.56 -25.34 -2.46
C TYR A 218 -2.15 -26.08 -3.68
N GLY A 219 -2.58 -27.33 -3.49
CA GLY A 219 -3.20 -28.16 -4.52
C GLY A 219 -4.47 -27.56 -5.13
N GLU A 220 -5.13 -26.61 -4.47
CA GLU A 220 -6.28 -25.88 -5.04
C GLU A 220 -5.94 -25.03 -6.27
N LEU A 221 -4.65 -24.72 -6.50
CA LEU A 221 -4.17 -24.04 -7.71
C LEU A 221 -3.96 -24.97 -8.90
N LYS A 222 -3.91 -26.29 -8.68
CA LYS A 222 -3.60 -27.27 -9.72
C LYS A 222 -4.63 -27.21 -10.86
N GLY A 223 -4.14 -27.12 -12.08
CA GLY A 223 -4.94 -26.98 -13.30
C GLY A 223 -5.50 -25.56 -13.51
N LYS A 224 -5.06 -24.56 -12.73
CA LYS A 224 -5.50 -23.16 -12.85
C LYS A 224 -4.36 -22.22 -13.22
N LEU A 225 -3.13 -22.71 -13.38
CA LEU A 225 -1.96 -21.92 -13.72
C LEU A 225 -1.53 -22.16 -15.17
N ASP A 226 -0.60 -21.34 -15.66
CA ASP A 226 0.15 -21.62 -16.88
C ASP A 226 1.18 -22.74 -16.65
N GLU A 227 1.82 -23.21 -17.72
CA GLU A 227 2.78 -24.32 -17.66
C GLU A 227 3.93 -24.05 -16.68
N GLU A 228 4.45 -22.82 -16.68
CA GLU A 228 5.50 -22.40 -15.75
C GLU A 228 4.99 -22.44 -14.29
N GLY A 229 3.81 -21.88 -14.03
CA GLY A 229 3.21 -21.86 -12.69
C GLY A 229 2.92 -23.26 -12.16
N GLU A 230 2.42 -24.17 -13.00
CA GLU A 230 2.22 -25.59 -12.63
C GLU A 230 3.54 -26.28 -12.27
N ALA A 231 4.61 -26.03 -13.04
CA ALA A 231 5.94 -26.57 -12.75
C ALA A 231 6.50 -26.04 -11.43
N GLN A 232 6.38 -24.72 -11.19
CA GLN A 232 6.78 -24.09 -9.93
C GLN A 232 5.98 -24.63 -8.73
N LEU A 233 4.66 -24.77 -8.88
CA LEU A 233 3.77 -25.32 -7.85
C LEU A 233 4.14 -26.77 -7.51
N ALA A 234 4.35 -27.61 -8.52
CA ALA A 234 4.73 -29.01 -8.33
C ALA A 234 6.08 -29.14 -7.62
N ALA A 235 7.07 -28.33 -8.01
CA ALA A 235 8.37 -28.29 -7.36
C ALA A 235 8.27 -27.85 -5.91
N TRP A 236 7.45 -26.84 -5.62
CA TRP A 236 7.22 -26.34 -4.25
C TRP A 236 6.58 -27.39 -3.36
N VAL A 237 5.47 -28.00 -3.80
CA VAL A 237 4.76 -29.03 -3.05
C VAL A 237 5.66 -30.25 -2.79
N GLY A 238 6.52 -30.62 -3.75
CA GLY A 238 7.48 -31.72 -3.59
C GLY A 238 8.60 -31.45 -2.58
N GLN A 239 8.81 -30.19 -2.17
CA GLN A 239 9.80 -29.80 -1.14
C GLN A 239 9.20 -29.69 0.26
N LEU A 240 7.87 -29.74 0.39
CA LEU A 240 7.23 -29.69 1.70
C LEU A 240 7.65 -30.94 2.49
N PRO A 241 8.00 -30.81 3.78
CA PRO A 241 8.43 -31.94 4.58
C PRO A 241 7.34 -33.02 4.57
N GLU A 242 7.75 -34.28 4.32
CA GLU A 242 6.83 -35.42 4.31
C GLU A 242 6.05 -35.48 5.62
N GLN A 243 4.74 -35.65 5.52
CA GLN A 243 3.90 -35.95 6.67
C GLN A 243 4.41 -37.25 7.30
N PRO A 244 4.54 -37.34 8.64
CA PRO A 244 4.62 -38.64 9.27
C PRO A 244 3.36 -39.42 8.89
N ALA A 245 3.53 -40.62 8.33
CA ALA A 245 2.43 -41.51 8.04
C ALA A 245 1.61 -41.74 9.31
N ALA A 246 0.29 -41.57 9.21
CA ALA A 246 -0.67 -41.85 10.28
C ALA A 246 -0.66 -43.33 10.67
#